data_AF-A0A813JN30-F1
#
_entry.id   AF-A0A813JN30-F1
#
_cell.length_a   1.000
_cell.length_b   1.000
_cell.length_c   1.000
_cell.angle_alpha   90.00
_cell.angle_beta   90.00
_cell.angle_gamma   90.00
#
_symmetry.space_group_name_H-M   'P 1'
#
loop_
_entity.id
_entity.type
_entity.pdbx_description
1 polymer ?
#
loop_
_entity_poly.entity_id
_entity_poly.type
_entity_poly.pdbx_seq_one_letter_code
_entity_poly.pdbx_strand_id
1 'polypeptide(L)'
;MISTRKKILKAPGAVATALEEEVAKALFDIEVSPSSDIKADLRDVYISSAKEVEVGKSGAAIVVHVPFRVWKTVRKIQGRLIRELEKKFAKRHVILVANRTILDLNFKRKGLKVRPRSRTLTAVHEAILEDVVGPTEIVGNLVLLKVICSFIMMLLVLLLLLLLVLSFVHFTFLCHTLSNCKASAPALAWTAPSS
;
A
#
# COMPACT_ATOMS: atom_id res chain seq x y z
N MET A 1 10.11 7.75 35.73
CA MET A 1 9.93 6.59 34.83
C MET A 1 9.26 7.12 33.57
N ILE A 2 9.98 7.16 32.43
CA ILE A 2 9.61 8.00 31.27
C ILE A 2 8.45 7.36 30.48
N SER A 3 7.38 8.13 30.33
CA SER A 3 6.02 7.72 29.95
C SER A 3 5.80 7.45 28.45
N THR A 4 6.86 7.31 27.65
CA THR A 4 6.79 7.22 26.19
C THR A 4 5.93 6.07 25.69
N ARG A 5 5.99 4.90 26.37
CA ARG A 5 5.19 3.74 25.99
C ARG A 5 3.68 3.94 26.16
N LYS A 6 3.25 4.89 27.00
CA LYS A 6 1.83 5.17 27.24
C LYS A 6 1.10 5.65 25.97
N LYS A 7 1.82 6.27 25.03
CA LYS A 7 1.24 6.75 23.78
C LYS A 7 1.09 5.66 22.71
N ILE A 8 1.66 4.48 22.91
CA ILE A 8 1.60 3.40 21.92
C ILE A 8 0.42 2.48 22.26
N LEU A 9 -0.56 2.41 21.34
CA LEU A 9 -1.70 1.50 21.43
C LEU A 9 -1.61 0.44 20.32
N LYS A 10 -1.11 -0.75 20.68
CA LYS A 10 -1.08 -1.92 19.81
C LYS A 10 -2.08 -2.99 20.24
N ALA A 11 -2.41 -3.87 19.29
CA ALA A 11 -3.07 -5.13 19.60
C ALA A 11 -2.19 -5.96 20.55
N PRO A 12 -2.78 -6.74 21.49
CA PRO A 12 -2.02 -7.48 22.48
C PRO A 12 -1.12 -8.52 21.79
N GLY A 13 0.20 -8.33 21.87
CA GLY A 13 1.21 -9.26 21.33
C GLY A 13 2.11 -8.73 20.22
N ALA A 14 1.87 -7.52 19.68
CA ALA A 14 2.75 -6.94 18.67
C ALA A 14 3.87 -6.09 19.30
N VAL A 15 5.13 -6.41 18.99
CA VAL A 15 6.32 -5.67 19.46
C VAL A 15 6.37 -4.29 18.78
N ALA A 16 6.76 -3.25 19.53
CA ALA A 16 6.95 -1.89 19.00
C ALA A 16 8.15 -1.83 18.06
N THR A 17 8.02 -1.18 16.90
CA THR A 17 9.13 -0.98 15.97
C THR A 17 9.95 0.24 16.40
N ALA A 18 11.23 0.28 16.03
CA ALA A 18 12.12 1.39 16.39
C ALA A 18 11.55 2.77 15.98
N LEU A 19 10.94 2.85 14.79
CA LEU A 19 10.30 4.07 14.29
C LEU A 19 9.12 4.53 15.15
N GLU A 20 8.32 3.61 15.66
CA GLU A 20 7.19 3.97 16.53
C GLU A 20 7.67 4.51 17.88
N GLU A 21 8.76 3.97 18.41
CA GLU A 21 9.37 4.47 19.63
C GLU A 21 9.94 5.88 19.43
N GLU A 22 10.56 6.16 18.28
CA GLU A 22 11.04 7.50 17.91
C GLU A 22 9.89 8.52 17.81
N VAL A 23 8.81 8.17 17.10
CA VAL A 23 7.63 9.03 16.99
C VAL A 23 6.96 9.24 18.35
N ALA A 24 6.89 8.19 19.19
CA ALA A 24 6.36 8.31 20.54
C ALA A 24 7.23 9.21 21.44
N LYS A 25 8.56 9.14 21.31
CA LYS A 25 9.48 10.07 22.00
C LYS A 25 9.24 11.51 21.56
N ALA A 26 9.17 11.74 20.25
CA ALA A 26 8.89 13.06 19.69
C ALA A 26 7.56 13.65 20.21
N LEU A 27 6.49 12.85 20.28
CA LEU A 27 5.20 13.30 20.84
C LEU A 27 5.25 13.58 22.35
N PHE A 28 6.08 12.87 23.10
CA PHE A 28 6.25 13.12 24.53
C PHE A 28 7.05 14.41 24.77
N ASP A 29 8.11 14.64 23.99
CA ASP A 29 8.91 15.86 24.07
C ASP A 29 8.07 17.11 23.78
N ILE A 30 7.16 17.02 22.82
CA ILE A 30 6.22 18.10 22.49
C ILE A 30 5.27 18.36 23.68
N GLU A 31 4.77 17.32 24.33
CA GLU A 31 3.88 17.45 25.49
C GLU A 31 4.58 18.10 26.70
N VAL A 32 5.86 17.77 26.92
CA VAL A 32 6.66 18.35 27.99
C VAL A 32 7.06 19.80 27.69
N SER A 33 7.33 20.12 26.41
CA SER A 33 7.82 21.44 26.02
C SER A 33 6.87 22.58 26.44
N PRO A 34 7.30 23.60 27.21
CA PRO A 34 6.42 24.65 27.76
C PRO A 34 5.78 25.56 26.70
N SER A 35 6.29 25.56 25.47
CA SER A 35 5.87 26.43 24.38
C SER A 35 4.68 25.91 23.55
N SER A 36 4.24 24.67 23.77
CA SER A 36 3.14 24.09 23.00
C SER A 36 1.80 24.34 23.71
N ASP A 37 0.93 25.17 23.12
CA ASP A 37 -0.45 25.35 23.61
C ASP A 37 -1.32 24.09 23.44
N ILE A 38 -0.77 23.06 22.80
CA ILE A 38 -1.44 21.84 22.30
C ILE A 38 -1.39 20.70 23.34
N LYS A 39 -0.84 20.95 24.52
CA LYS A 39 -0.67 19.92 25.57
C LYS A 39 -1.96 19.25 25.99
N ALA A 40 -3.05 20.00 26.07
CA ALA A 40 -4.34 19.49 26.49
C ALA A 40 -4.83 18.41 25.52
N ASP A 41 -4.75 18.68 24.22
CA ASP A 41 -5.19 17.77 23.17
C ASP A 41 -4.23 16.58 22.99
N LEU A 42 -2.91 16.78 23.16
CA LEU A 42 -1.89 15.75 22.97
C LEU A 42 -1.87 14.65 24.04
N ARG A 43 -2.50 14.88 25.19
CA ARG A 43 -2.66 13.86 26.25
C ARG A 43 -3.52 12.69 25.78
N ASP A 44 -4.53 12.98 24.95
CA ASP A 44 -5.46 11.99 24.44
C ASP A 44 -5.02 11.38 23.10
N VAL A 45 -3.91 11.85 22.54
CA VAL A 45 -3.39 11.35 21.25
C VAL A 45 -2.53 10.11 21.48
N TYR A 46 -2.90 9.05 20.78
CA TYR A 46 -2.18 7.77 20.76
C TYR A 46 -1.73 7.42 19.34
N ILE A 47 -0.64 6.68 19.24
CA ILE A 47 -0.11 6.12 18.01
C ILE A 47 -0.45 4.63 17.97
N SER A 48 -0.95 4.15 16.84
CA SER A 48 -1.11 2.72 16.60
C SER A 48 0.10 2.11 15.90
N SER A 49 0.57 2.77 14.83
CA SER A 49 1.75 2.35 14.09
C SER A 49 2.37 3.52 13.34
N ALA A 50 3.62 3.38 12.95
CA ALA A 50 4.33 4.32 12.08
C ALA A 50 5.00 3.55 10.95
N LYS A 51 4.94 4.10 9.74
CA LYS A 51 5.53 3.52 8.53
C LYS A 51 6.34 4.57 7.80
N GLU A 52 7.54 4.21 7.39
CA GLU A 52 8.33 5.03 6.48
C GLU A 52 7.97 4.66 5.04
N VAL A 53 7.72 5.67 4.21
CA VAL A 53 7.36 5.53 2.80
C VAL A 53 8.30 6.40 1.99
N GLU A 54 9.05 5.81 1.07
CA GLU A 54 9.93 6.53 0.16
C GLU A 54 9.11 7.20 -0.94
N VAL A 55 9.15 8.53 -1.00
CA VAL A 55 8.38 9.31 -1.98
C VAL A 55 9.32 9.76 -3.09
N GLY A 56 9.69 8.83 -3.97
CA GLY A 56 10.46 9.07 -5.20
C GLY A 56 11.47 10.23 -5.12
N LYS A 57 11.11 11.39 -5.69
CA LYS A 57 11.99 12.57 -5.81
C LYS A 57 12.07 13.46 -4.56
N SER A 58 11.18 13.28 -3.58
CA SER A 58 10.97 14.21 -2.45
C SER A 58 11.46 13.66 -1.10
N GLY A 59 12.19 12.55 -1.10
CA GLY A 59 12.73 11.92 0.12
C GLY A 59 11.75 10.96 0.81
N ALA A 60 12.12 10.48 2.00
CA ALA A 60 11.30 9.59 2.81
C ALA A 60 10.28 10.37 3.65
N ALA A 61 9.02 9.94 3.61
CA ALA A 61 7.92 10.47 4.41
C ALA A 61 7.53 9.46 5.51
N ILE A 62 7.16 9.97 6.68
CA ILE A 62 6.72 9.15 7.80
C ILE A 62 5.19 9.23 7.87
N VAL A 63 4.53 8.09 7.67
CA VAL A 63 3.09 7.94 7.82
C VAL A 63 2.79 7.42 9.23
N VAL A 64 2.15 8.25 10.04
CA VAL A 64 1.75 7.91 11.41
C VAL A 64 0.28 7.53 11.41
N HIS A 65 0.01 6.30 11.84
CA HIS A 65 -1.33 5.77 11.99
C HIS A 65 -1.88 6.05 13.39
N VAL A 66 -2.99 6.79 13.42
CA VAL A 66 -3.69 7.20 14.63
C VAL A 66 -5.00 6.41 14.75
N PRO A 67 -5.40 5.93 15.95
CA PRO A 67 -6.67 5.23 16.09
C PRO A 67 -7.86 6.16 15.81
N PHE A 68 -8.88 5.66 15.11
CA PHE A 68 -10.03 6.46 14.66
C PHE A 68 -10.78 7.17 15.79
N ARG A 69 -10.75 6.64 17.02
CA ARG A 69 -11.43 7.23 18.19
C ARG A 69 -10.93 8.64 18.51
N VAL A 70 -9.63 8.89 18.37
CA VAL A 70 -8.99 10.17 18.73
C VAL A 70 -8.81 11.10 17.53
N TRP A 71 -9.18 10.64 16.33
CA TRP A 71 -8.98 11.36 15.08
C TRP A 71 -9.66 12.72 15.04
N LYS A 72 -10.82 12.88 15.69
CA LYS A 72 -11.53 14.18 15.75
C LYS A 72 -10.70 15.26 16.44
N THR A 73 -9.98 14.91 17.50
CA THR A 73 -9.09 15.82 18.21
C THR A 73 -7.87 16.13 17.37
N VAL A 74 -7.25 15.09 16.78
CA VAL A 74 -6.08 15.22 15.91
C VAL A 74 -6.36 16.11 14.70
N ARG A 75 -7.53 15.99 14.07
CA ARG A 75 -7.91 16.83 12.92
C ARG A 75 -7.96 18.33 13.26
N LYS A 76 -8.34 18.71 14.49
CA LYS A 76 -8.35 20.12 14.92
C LYS A 76 -6.93 20.69 15.05
N ILE A 77 -6.01 19.89 15.56
CA ILE A 77 -4.62 20.31 15.84
C ILE A 77 -3.64 19.97 14.71
N GLN A 78 -4.11 19.31 13.65
CA GLN A 78 -3.31 18.68 12.60
C GLN A 78 -2.25 19.63 12.02
N GLY A 79 -2.63 20.85 11.64
CA GLY A 79 -1.71 21.80 11.02
C GLY A 79 -0.57 22.27 11.92
N ARG A 80 -0.78 22.30 13.25
CA ARG A 80 0.27 22.68 14.20
C ARG A 80 1.14 21.47 14.55
N LEU A 81 0.52 20.31 14.76
CA LEU A 81 1.21 19.08 15.12
C LEU A 81 2.20 18.62 14.02
N ILE A 82 1.81 18.73 12.75
CA ILE A 82 2.69 18.40 11.62
C ILE A 82 3.94 19.28 11.65
N ARG A 83 3.81 20.60 11.84
CA ARG A 83 4.95 21.54 11.89
C ARG A 83 5.93 21.22 13.02
N GLU A 84 5.42 20.86 14.19
CA GLU A 84 6.26 20.49 15.33
C GLU A 84 6.98 19.16 15.12
N LEU A 85 6.30 18.17 14.52
CA LEU A 85 6.91 16.89 14.17
C LEU A 85 7.97 17.06 13.06
N GLU A 86 7.71 17.85 12.03
CA GLU A 86 8.68 18.14 10.96
C GLU A 86 9.95 18.83 11.48
N LYS A 87 9.82 19.68 12.53
CA LYS A 87 10.97 20.29 13.20
C LYS A 87 11.85 19.24 13.89
N LYS A 88 11.27 18.17 14.44
CA LYS A 88 11.99 17.09 15.13
C LYS A 88 12.59 16.08 14.14
N PHE A 89 11.90 15.79 13.04
CA PHE A 89 12.31 14.79 12.05
C PHE A 89 13.16 15.34 10.90
N ALA A 90 14.07 16.28 11.19
CA ALA A 90 15.05 16.79 10.24
C ALA A 90 14.48 17.15 8.85
N LYS A 91 13.29 17.77 8.80
CA LYS A 91 12.56 18.14 7.57
C LYS A 91 12.04 16.98 6.71
N ARG A 92 11.93 15.76 7.25
CA ARG A 92 11.09 14.72 6.63
C ARG A 92 9.63 15.08 6.78
N HIS A 93 8.83 14.85 5.74
CA HIS A 93 7.40 15.09 5.79
C HIS A 93 6.70 14.04 6.66
N VAL A 94 5.84 14.50 7.55
CA VAL A 94 5.06 13.62 8.44
C VAL A 94 3.59 13.75 8.08
N ILE A 95 2.97 12.62 7.75
CA ILE A 95 1.56 12.54 7.37
C ILE A 95 0.82 11.74 8.44
N LEU A 96 -0.30 12.28 8.93
CA LEU A 96 -1.16 11.62 9.90
C LEU A 96 -2.31 10.95 9.17
N VAL A 97 -2.57 9.67 9.47
CA VAL A 97 -3.66 8.91 8.84
C VAL A 97 -4.45 8.16 9.91
N ALA A 98 -5.77 8.17 9.80
CA ALA A 98 -6.62 7.41 10.70
C ALA A 98 -6.61 5.90 10.36
N ASN A 99 -6.57 5.05 11.39
CA ASN A 99 -6.80 3.62 11.26
C ASN A 99 -8.29 3.33 11.07
N ARG A 100 -8.71 3.25 9.81
CA ARG A 100 -10.08 2.91 9.39
C ARG A 100 -10.15 1.43 9.00
N THR A 101 -11.17 0.73 9.48
CA THR A 101 -11.35 -0.70 9.22
C THR A 101 -12.30 -0.97 8.06
N ILE A 102 -11.80 -1.58 6.99
CA ILE A 102 -12.63 -1.98 5.83
C ILE A 102 -13.37 -3.29 6.17
N LEU A 103 -14.67 -3.35 5.86
CA LEU A 103 -15.41 -4.61 5.84
C LEU A 103 -15.43 -5.17 4.43
N ASP A 104 -15.34 -6.49 4.33
CA ASP A 104 -15.54 -7.25 3.10
C ASP A 104 -17.02 -7.27 2.70
N LEU A 105 -17.31 -7.63 1.45
CA LEU A 105 -18.69 -7.82 0.98
C LEU A 105 -19.37 -9.02 1.66
N ASN A 106 -18.59 -10.01 2.11
CA ASN A 106 -19.07 -11.17 2.87
C ASN A 106 -19.22 -10.86 4.38
N PHE A 107 -19.69 -9.65 4.70
CA PHE A 107 -19.80 -9.13 6.07
C PHE A 107 -20.75 -9.93 6.98
N LYS A 108 -21.69 -10.68 6.39
CA LYS A 108 -22.66 -11.50 7.15
C LYS A 108 -21.97 -12.55 8.03
N ARG A 109 -20.79 -13.05 7.64
CA ARG A 109 -19.99 -13.99 8.45
C ARG A 109 -19.52 -13.41 9.78
N LYS A 110 -19.42 -12.08 9.87
CA LYS A 110 -19.02 -11.35 11.07
C LYS A 110 -20.20 -11.02 12.00
N GLY A 111 -21.40 -11.55 11.70
CA GLY A 111 -22.61 -11.37 12.52
C GLY A 111 -23.31 -10.02 12.35
N LEU A 112 -22.91 -9.20 11.38
CA LEU A 112 -23.54 -7.90 11.11
C LEU A 112 -24.72 -8.07 10.15
N LYS A 113 -25.91 -7.60 10.55
CA LYS A 113 -27.13 -7.62 9.71
C LYS A 113 -27.04 -6.66 8.52
N VAL A 114 -26.45 -5.47 8.73
CA VAL A 114 -26.29 -4.42 7.70
C VAL A 114 -24.85 -3.93 7.70
N ARG A 115 -24.26 -3.75 6.52
CA ARG A 115 -22.93 -3.16 6.38
C ARG A 115 -23.01 -1.64 6.62
N PRO A 116 -22.30 -1.08 7.61
CA PRO A 116 -22.25 0.37 7.78
C PRO A 116 -21.55 1.02 6.60
N ARG A 117 -22.13 2.12 6.08
CA ARG A 117 -21.59 2.85 4.92
C ARG A 117 -20.18 3.39 5.15
N SER A 118 -19.83 3.74 6.39
CA SER A 118 -18.49 4.21 6.76
C SER A 118 -17.38 3.17 6.65
N ARG A 119 -17.71 1.88 6.53
CA ARG A 119 -16.75 0.76 6.43
C ARG A 119 -16.73 0.11 5.05
N THR A 120 -17.24 0.80 4.02
CA THR A 120 -17.08 0.36 2.64
C THR A 120 -15.70 0.72 2.10
N LEU A 121 -15.22 -0.01 1.09
CA LEU A 121 -13.91 0.23 0.49
C LEU A 121 -13.83 1.66 -0.09
N THR A 122 -14.85 2.07 -0.85
CA THR A 122 -14.92 3.39 -1.48
C THR A 122 -14.89 4.52 -0.45
N ALA A 123 -15.78 4.48 0.54
CA ALA A 123 -15.87 5.53 1.56
C ALA A 123 -14.59 5.61 2.43
N VAL A 124 -13.93 4.48 2.68
CA VAL A 124 -12.67 4.49 3.42
C VAL A 124 -11.54 5.10 2.58
N HIS A 125 -11.46 4.81 1.28
CA HIS A 125 -10.43 5.41 0.43
C HIS A 125 -10.62 6.91 0.22
N GLU A 126 -11.86 7.37 0.03
CA GLU A 126 -12.18 8.80 -0.02
C GLU A 126 -11.72 9.50 1.27
N ALA A 127 -12.04 8.91 2.43
CA ALA A 127 -11.66 9.49 3.70
C ALA A 127 -10.15 9.43 3.98
N ILE A 128 -9.43 8.44 3.45
CA ILE A 128 -7.95 8.39 3.54
C ILE A 128 -7.33 9.51 2.69
N LEU A 129 -7.90 9.82 1.52
CA LEU A 129 -7.42 10.92 0.69
C LEU A 129 -7.58 12.27 1.42
N GLU A 130 -8.70 12.49 2.11
CA GLU A 130 -8.87 13.66 2.97
C GLU A 130 -7.84 13.73 4.09
N ASP A 131 -7.57 12.59 4.75
CA ASP A 131 -6.63 12.53 5.88
C ASP A 131 -5.18 12.88 5.43
N VAL A 132 -4.76 12.43 4.23
CA VAL A 132 -3.42 12.69 3.66
C VAL A 132 -3.20 14.16 3.30
N VAL A 133 -4.24 14.85 2.82
CA VAL A 133 -4.12 16.23 2.31
C VAL A 133 -4.15 17.29 3.42
N GLY A 134 -4.48 16.92 4.67
CA GLY A 134 -4.60 17.90 5.76
C GLY A 134 -3.30 18.69 5.97
N PRO A 135 -3.35 20.04 6.10
CA PRO A 135 -4.44 20.91 6.57
C PRO A 135 -5.39 21.47 5.50
N THR A 136 -5.18 21.16 4.22
CA THR A 136 -6.02 21.70 3.15
C THR A 136 -7.23 20.80 2.89
N GLU A 137 -8.33 21.42 2.45
CA GLU A 137 -9.56 20.70 2.11
C GLU A 137 -9.62 20.45 0.60
N ILE A 138 -10.13 19.28 0.22
CA ILE A 138 -10.33 18.93 -1.19
C ILE A 138 -11.65 19.54 -1.64
N VAL A 139 -11.59 20.46 -2.60
CA VAL A 139 -12.78 21.19 -3.10
C VAL A 139 -13.57 20.37 -4.14
N GLY A 140 -12.91 19.42 -4.81
CA GLY A 140 -13.57 18.54 -5.78
C GLY A 140 -12.70 17.35 -6.17
N ASN A 141 -13.35 16.23 -6.50
CA ASN A 141 -12.69 15.03 -7.00
C ASN A 141 -13.24 14.71 -8.40
N LEU A 142 -12.37 14.75 -9.41
CA LEU A 142 -12.71 14.41 -10.79
C LEU A 142 -11.93 13.16 -11.20
N VAL A 143 -12.65 12.07 -11.46
CA VAL A 143 -12.04 10.85 -11.99
C VAL A 143 -12.11 10.91 -13.52
N LEU A 144 -10.99 11.26 -14.14
CA LEU A 144 -10.85 11.20 -15.60
C LEU A 144 -10.62 9.75 -16.03
N LEU A 145 -11.58 9.17 -16.75
CA LEU A 145 -11.44 7.84 -17.33
C LEU A 145 -10.57 7.93 -18.59
N LYS A 146 -9.29 7.60 -18.44
CA LYS A 146 -8.38 7.36 -19.58
C LYS A 146 -8.74 5.99 -20.17
N VAL A 147 -8.99 5.91 -21.49
CA VAL A 147 -9.47 4.73 -22.24
C VAL A 147 -8.60 3.47 -22.10
N ILE A 148 -7.40 3.59 -21.55
CA ILE A 148 -6.52 2.46 -21.31
C ILE A 148 -6.75 1.95 -19.88
N CYS A 149 -7.75 1.09 -19.75
CA CYS A 149 -8.03 0.30 -18.55
C CYS A 149 -6.87 -0.69 -18.30
N SER A 150 -5.77 -0.22 -17.72
CA SER A 150 -4.66 -1.10 -17.33
C SER A 150 -4.82 -1.54 -15.88
N PHE A 151 -5.77 -2.45 -15.64
CA PHE A 151 -5.73 -3.36 -14.48
C PHE A 151 -5.11 -4.74 -14.83
N ILE A 152 -4.64 -4.92 -16.07
CA ILE A 152 -4.04 -6.17 -16.55
C ILE A 152 -2.82 -5.80 -17.38
N MET A 153 -1.68 -5.56 -16.72
CA MET A 153 -0.43 -5.23 -17.41
C MET A 153 0.78 -5.99 -16.86
N MET A 154 0.57 -7.29 -16.57
CA MET A 154 1.68 -8.22 -16.32
C MET A 154 1.46 -9.59 -16.98
N LEU A 155 0.20 -10.00 -17.18
CA LEU A 155 -0.12 -11.34 -17.71
C LEU A 155 0.19 -11.51 -19.22
N LEU A 156 0.05 -10.44 -20.01
CA LEU A 156 0.19 -10.53 -21.47
C LEU A 156 1.65 -10.71 -21.93
N VAL A 157 2.61 -10.12 -21.19
CA VAL A 157 4.05 -10.26 -21.49
C VAL A 157 4.52 -11.68 -21.17
N LEU A 158 4.02 -12.29 -20.09
CA LEU A 158 4.39 -13.65 -19.69
C LEU A 158 3.86 -14.71 -20.68
N LEU A 159 2.63 -14.54 -21.20
CA LEU A 159 2.05 -15.46 -22.17
C LEU A 159 2.77 -15.43 -23.53
N LEU A 160 3.20 -14.24 -23.98
CA LEU A 160 3.94 -14.10 -25.24
C LEU A 160 5.34 -14.72 -25.14
N LEU A 161 6.03 -14.57 -23.99
CA LEU A 161 7.34 -15.16 -23.74
C LEU A 161 7.26 -16.69 -23.65
N LEU A 162 6.22 -17.23 -23.03
CA LEU A 162 6.03 -18.69 -22.92
C LEU A 162 5.76 -19.33 -24.29
N LEU A 163 4.93 -18.70 -25.13
CA LEU A 163 4.69 -19.16 -26.51
C LEU A 163 5.95 -19.09 -27.38
N LEU A 164 6.79 -18.05 -27.20
CA LEU A 164 8.08 -17.93 -27.88
C LEU A 164 9.05 -19.05 -27.46
N VAL A 165 9.12 -19.36 -26.16
CA VAL A 165 9.96 -20.46 -25.66
C VAL A 165 9.43 -21.81 -26.13
N LEU A 166 8.12 -22.04 -26.12
CA LEU A 166 7.51 -23.29 -26.63
C LEU A 166 7.77 -23.49 -28.13
N SER A 167 7.68 -22.41 -28.92
CA SER A 167 8.00 -22.48 -30.35
C SER A 167 9.51 -22.68 -30.59
N PHE A 168 10.37 -22.10 -29.76
CA PHE A 168 11.83 -22.35 -29.81
C PHE A 168 12.17 -23.80 -29.47
N VAL A 169 11.60 -24.35 -28.40
CA VAL A 169 11.80 -25.76 -28.00
C VAL A 169 11.29 -26.70 -29.08
N HIS A 170 10.09 -26.45 -29.63
CA HIS A 170 9.55 -27.27 -30.72
C HIS A 170 10.41 -27.20 -31.99
N PHE A 171 10.96 -26.03 -32.33
CA PHE A 171 11.85 -25.87 -33.48
C PHE A 171 13.20 -26.60 -33.28
N THR A 172 13.79 -26.51 -32.07
CA THR A 172 15.02 -27.26 -31.75
C THR A 172 14.79 -28.78 -31.74
N PHE A 173 13.65 -29.25 -31.24
CA PHE A 173 13.30 -30.67 -31.25
C PHE A 173 13.09 -31.20 -32.67
N LEU A 174 12.38 -30.43 -33.52
CA LEU A 174 12.18 -30.78 -34.93
C LEU A 174 13.51 -30.82 -35.70
N CYS A 175 14.40 -29.85 -35.46
CA CYS A 175 15.75 -29.83 -36.03
C CYS A 175 16.58 -31.04 -35.58
N HIS A 176 16.49 -31.45 -34.31
CA HIS A 176 17.21 -32.62 -33.82
C HIS A 176 16.67 -33.92 -34.44
N THR A 177 15.35 -34.05 -34.60
CA THR A 177 14.75 -35.21 -35.29
C THR A 177 15.09 -35.26 -36.78
N LEU A 178 15.12 -34.11 -37.47
CA LEU A 178 15.54 -34.03 -38.88
C LEU A 178 17.04 -34.34 -39.06
N SER A 179 17.89 -33.95 -38.11
CA SER A 179 19.32 -34.31 -38.13
C SER A 179 19.53 -35.82 -37.94
N ASN A 180 18.69 -36.49 -37.16
CA ASN A 180 18.76 -37.95 -36.99
C ASN A 180 18.12 -38.73 -38.16
N CYS A 181 17.19 -38.15 -38.91
CA CYS A 181 16.60 -38.80 -40.09
C CYS A 181 17.57 -38.91 -41.28
N LYS A 182 18.68 -38.17 -41.31
CA LYS A 182 19.72 -38.34 -42.34
C LYS A 182 20.54 -39.64 -42.17
N ALA A 183 20.33 -40.37 -41.07
CA ALA A 183 21.03 -41.61 -40.75
C ALA A 183 20.20 -42.90 -40.98
N SER A 184 18.94 -42.82 -41.45
CA SER A 184 18.15 -44.03 -41.66
C SER A 184 17.15 -43.93 -42.82
N ALA A 185 17.42 -44.76 -43.84
CA ALA A 185 16.45 -45.51 -44.64
C ALA A 185 16.08 -44.95 -46.04
N PRO A 186 15.58 -45.80 -46.96
CA PRO A 186 16.34 -46.34 -48.10
C PRO A 186 15.59 -46.19 -49.44
N ALA A 187 16.24 -46.56 -50.54
CA ALA A 187 15.69 -46.56 -51.90
C ALA A 187 14.66 -47.69 -52.13
N LEU A 188 13.42 -47.35 -52.50
CA LEU A 188 12.43 -48.23 -53.18
C LEU A 188 11.38 -47.29 -53.85
N ALA A 189 11.35 -47.05 -55.18
CA ALA A 189 11.03 -47.92 -56.31
C ALA A 189 9.51 -48.11 -56.58
N TRP A 190 9.02 -47.46 -57.66
CA TRP A 190 7.91 -47.84 -58.58
C TRP A 190 6.49 -47.95 -57.98
N THR A 191 5.37 -47.49 -58.56
CA THR A 191 4.86 -47.45 -59.95
C THR A 191 3.70 -46.43 -60.06
N ALA A 192 3.59 -45.70 -61.17
CA ALA A 192 2.31 -45.16 -61.68
C ALA A 192 1.54 -46.29 -62.41
N PRO A 193 0.20 -46.23 -62.61
CA PRO A 193 -0.32 -45.58 -63.82
C PRO A 193 -1.78 -45.03 -63.78
N SER A 194 -2.00 -44.06 -64.68
CA SER A 194 -3.18 -43.74 -65.51
C SER A 194 -4.62 -44.05 -65.05
N SER A 195 -5.43 -42.98 -65.00
CA SER A 195 -6.54 -42.71 -65.94
C SER A 195 -6.93 -41.23 -65.86
#